data_AF-I0YYV3-F1
#
_entry.id   AF-I0YYV3-F1
#
_cell.length_a   1.000
_cell.length_b   1.000
_cell.length_c   1.000
_cell.angle_alpha   90.00
_cell.angle_beta   90.00
_cell.angle_gamma   90.00
#
_symmetry.space_group_name_H-M   'P 1'
#
loop_
_entity.id
_entity.type
_entity.pdbx_description
1 polymer ?
#
loop_
_entity_poly.entity_id
_entity_poly.type
_entity_poly.pdbx_seq_one_letter_code
_entity_poly.pdbx_strand_id
1 'polypeptide(L)'
;MMDLNEKRLAALAEVKALRARVAKLDAKVAALEKDANGGRAASFDAPIQALHDEPGIYIPQAAAAQQGPSITITYQTGWNRAFLHYNVDGRGWTQVPGEEMEWGNGDLAGNRVKTVSGRRVEFVINNTEGGWDTPDPSTGSKNYVIDAPGRYHLKSGRIVQFA
;
A
#
# COMPACT_ATOMS: atom_id res chain seq x y z
N MET A 1 -7.44 -41.44 0.73
CA MET A 1 -7.49 -40.53 1.90
C MET A 1 -6.04 -40.32 2.32
N MET A 2 -5.42 -39.16 2.07
CA MET A 2 -4.02 -38.95 2.47
C MET A 2 -3.85 -39.07 3.98
N ASP A 3 -2.85 -39.82 4.40
CA ASP A 3 -2.48 -40.03 5.80
C ASP A 3 -1.96 -38.72 6.44
N LEU A 4 -2.04 -38.65 7.77
CA LEU A 4 -1.58 -37.50 8.54
C LEU A 4 -0.08 -37.21 8.33
N ASN A 5 0.74 -38.25 8.16
CA ASN A 5 2.18 -38.08 7.91
C ASN A 5 2.47 -37.52 6.52
N GLU A 6 1.73 -37.93 5.49
CA GLU A 6 1.85 -37.39 4.13
C GLU A 6 1.51 -35.89 4.09
N LYS A 7 0.44 -35.49 4.79
CA LYS A 7 0.04 -34.07 4.92
C LYS A 7 1.09 -33.23 5.64
N ARG A 8 1.72 -33.77 6.69
CA ARG A 8 2.83 -33.09 7.40
C ARG A 8 4.06 -32.91 6.51
N LEU A 9 4.39 -33.90 5.69
CA LEU A 9 5.50 -33.83 4.74
C LEU A 9 5.25 -32.80 3.62
N ALA A 10 4.04 -32.77 3.06
CA ALA A 10 3.63 -31.78 2.07
C ALA A 10 3.73 -30.34 2.61
N ALA A 11 3.20 -30.09 3.82
CA ALA A 11 3.28 -28.78 4.47
C ALA A 11 4.74 -28.34 4.75
N LEU A 12 5.62 -29.28 5.11
CA LEU A 12 7.05 -28.97 5.30
C LEU A 12 7.76 -28.61 3.99
N ALA A 13 7.42 -29.28 2.89
CA ALA A 13 7.92 -28.94 1.55
C ALA A 13 7.45 -27.55 1.09
N GLU A 14 6.18 -27.20 1.35
CA GLU A 14 5.62 -25.88 1.07
C GLU A 14 6.32 -24.77 1.89
N VAL A 15 6.50 -24.97 3.20
CA VAL A 15 7.26 -24.03 4.05
C VAL A 15 8.70 -23.84 3.55
N LYS A 16 9.36 -24.89 3.07
CA LYS A 16 10.70 -24.80 2.47
C LYS A 16 10.70 -24.01 1.16
N ALA A 17 9.69 -24.19 0.31
CA ALA A 17 9.52 -23.43 -0.93
C ALA A 17 9.21 -21.94 -0.67
N LEU A 18 8.40 -21.64 0.33
CA LEU A 18 8.11 -20.26 0.77
C LEU A 18 9.37 -19.56 1.29
N ARG A 19 10.17 -20.22 2.15
CA ARG A 19 11.46 -19.67 2.62
C ARG A 19 12.44 -19.40 1.47
N ALA A 20 12.50 -20.28 0.46
CA ALA A 20 13.32 -20.05 -0.72
C ALA A 20 12.83 -18.87 -1.59
N ARG A 21 11.52 -18.62 -1.66
CA ARG A 21 10.95 -17.44 -2.33
C ARG A 21 11.28 -16.13 -1.60
N VAL A 22 11.22 -16.13 -0.26
CA VAL A 22 11.61 -14.97 0.58
C VAL A 22 13.07 -14.59 0.31
N ALA A 23 14.01 -15.53 0.45
CA ALA A 23 15.43 -15.26 0.21
C ALA A 23 15.73 -14.73 -1.22
N LYS A 24 14.94 -15.13 -2.23
CA LYS A 24 15.06 -14.62 -3.60
C LYS A 24 14.50 -13.19 -3.75
N LEU A 25 13.50 -12.81 -2.97
CA LEU A 25 12.98 -11.44 -2.92
C LEU A 25 13.99 -10.53 -2.21
N ASP A 26 14.54 -10.95 -1.08
CA ASP A 26 15.56 -10.19 -0.34
C ASP A 26 16.80 -9.89 -1.21
N ALA A 27 17.31 -10.89 -1.94
CA ALA A 27 18.40 -10.71 -2.89
C ALA A 27 18.06 -9.76 -4.05
N LYS A 28 16.79 -9.69 -4.47
CA LYS A 28 16.32 -8.78 -5.53
C LYS A 28 16.17 -7.34 -5.00
N VAL A 29 15.75 -7.16 -3.75
CA VAL A 29 15.71 -5.84 -3.09
C VAL A 29 17.12 -5.27 -3.00
N ALA A 30 18.08 -6.04 -2.47
CA ALA A 30 19.48 -5.60 -2.33
C ALA A 30 20.15 -5.26 -3.68
N ALA A 31 19.76 -5.92 -4.78
CA ALA A 31 20.23 -5.58 -6.12
C ALA A 31 19.66 -4.23 -6.60
N LEU A 32 18.35 -4.01 -6.45
CA LEU A 32 17.68 -2.75 -6.83
C LEU A 32 18.19 -1.55 -6.02
N GLU A 33 18.49 -1.75 -4.73
CA GLU A 33 19.11 -0.73 -3.87
C GLU A 33 20.51 -0.34 -4.34
N LYS A 34 21.30 -1.31 -4.86
CA LYS A 34 22.63 -1.05 -5.40
C LYS A 34 22.58 -0.26 -6.70
N ASP A 35 21.65 -0.60 -7.60
CA ASP A 35 21.50 0.09 -8.89
C ASP A 35 21.04 1.55 -8.71
N ALA A 36 20.20 1.83 -7.69
CA ALA A 36 19.75 3.18 -7.35
C ALA A 36 20.89 4.13 -6.89
N ASN A 37 21.98 3.59 -6.35
CA ASN A 37 23.10 4.37 -5.81
C ASN A 37 24.21 4.65 -6.85
N GLY A 38 24.08 4.13 -8.08
CA GLY A 38 25.13 4.17 -9.10
C GLY A 38 25.19 5.43 -9.97
N GLY A 39 24.21 6.33 -9.91
CA GLY A 39 24.13 7.42 -10.89
C GLY A 39 23.32 8.63 -10.48
N ARG A 40 24.01 9.70 -10.03
CA ARG A 40 23.89 11.10 -10.50
C ARG A 40 24.73 12.04 -9.62
N ALA A 41 26.02 12.10 -9.88
CA ALA A 41 26.84 13.26 -9.55
C ALA A 41 26.77 14.25 -10.71
N ALA A 42 26.04 15.37 -10.56
CA ALA A 42 26.17 16.55 -11.42
C ALA A 42 25.49 17.77 -10.78
N SER A 43 26.32 18.77 -10.44
CA SER A 43 26.04 20.22 -10.49
C SER A 43 24.68 20.75 -10.02
N PHE A 44 24.69 21.44 -8.89
CA PHE A 44 24.09 22.78 -8.84
C PHE A 44 25.16 23.78 -8.39
N ASP A 45 25.56 24.62 -9.33
CA ASP A 45 26.46 25.74 -9.10
C ASP A 45 25.75 26.83 -8.26
N ALA A 46 26.54 27.60 -7.53
CA ALA A 46 26.10 28.56 -6.48
C ALA A 46 25.68 29.92 -7.10
N PRO A 47 25.55 31.06 -6.36
CA PRO A 47 25.58 31.36 -4.91
C PRO A 47 24.26 32.05 -4.46
N ILE A 48 24.07 32.77 -3.33
CA ILE A 48 24.88 33.35 -2.23
C ILE A 48 24.04 33.11 -0.93
N GLN A 49 24.56 32.85 0.28
CA GLN A 49 25.16 33.82 1.22
C GLN A 49 25.92 33.12 2.37
N ALA A 50 27.22 33.39 2.50
CA ALA A 50 27.95 33.27 3.78
C ALA A 50 27.58 34.48 4.68
N LEU A 51 27.74 34.49 6.00
CA LEU A 51 28.83 34.00 6.83
C LEU A 51 28.32 33.65 8.24
N HIS A 52 28.89 32.62 8.87
CA HIS A 52 29.45 32.64 10.23
C HIS A 52 30.05 31.25 10.52
N ASP A 53 31.30 31.22 11.00
CA ASP A 53 32.08 30.02 11.31
C ASP A 53 31.42 29.08 12.34
N GLU A 54 31.52 27.77 12.11
CA GLU A 54 31.82 26.70 13.09
C GLU A 54 32.10 25.38 12.32
N PRO A 55 33.18 24.63 12.59
CA PRO A 55 33.46 23.35 11.92
C PRO A 55 32.64 22.19 12.53
N GLY A 56 31.32 22.28 12.43
CA GLY A 56 30.39 21.21 12.83
C GLY A 56 30.32 20.09 11.77
N ILE A 57 30.50 18.83 12.19
CA ILE A 57 30.30 17.67 11.31
C ILE A 57 28.83 17.63 10.84
N TYR A 58 28.59 17.99 9.58
CA TYR A 58 27.32 17.71 8.93
C TYR A 58 27.24 16.22 8.65
N ILE A 59 26.63 15.48 9.56
CA ILE A 59 26.02 14.19 9.24
C ILE A 59 24.78 14.48 8.37
N PRO A 60 24.77 14.13 7.07
CA PRO A 60 23.51 14.00 6.38
C PRO A 60 22.74 12.87 7.07
N GLN A 61 21.76 13.23 7.89
CA GLN A 61 20.70 12.33 8.27
C GLN A 61 20.18 11.74 6.96
N ALA A 62 20.45 10.46 6.72
CA ALA A 62 20.02 9.80 5.51
C ALA A 62 18.52 10.05 5.40
N ALA A 63 18.11 10.73 4.32
CA ALA A 63 16.72 10.89 4.00
C ALA A 63 16.20 9.49 3.66
N ALA A 64 15.75 8.76 4.69
CA ALA A 64 14.86 7.63 4.53
C ALA A 64 13.80 8.11 3.55
N ALA A 65 13.76 7.48 2.37
CA ALA A 65 12.96 7.97 1.26
C ALA A 65 11.58 8.28 1.79
N GLN A 66 11.22 9.57 1.83
CA GLN A 66 9.96 9.99 2.43
C GLN A 66 8.86 9.37 1.59
N GLN A 67 8.33 8.24 2.06
CA GLN A 67 7.23 7.57 1.39
C GLN A 67 6.14 8.63 1.28
N GLY A 68 5.77 8.94 0.04
CA GLY A 68 4.80 9.98 -0.23
C GLY A 68 3.51 9.72 0.58
N PRO A 69 2.71 10.77 0.82
CA PRO A 69 1.44 10.61 1.51
C PRO A 69 0.67 9.43 0.91
N SER A 70 0.17 8.54 1.76
CA SER A 70 -0.50 7.32 1.34
C SER A 70 -1.70 7.01 2.23
N ILE A 71 -2.68 6.34 1.63
CA ILE A 71 -3.94 5.96 2.25
C ILE A 71 -4.06 4.45 2.13
N THR A 72 -4.11 3.76 3.26
CA THR A 72 -4.34 2.31 3.32
C THR A 72 -5.77 2.02 3.74
N ILE A 73 -6.54 1.45 2.83
CA ILE A 73 -7.95 1.07 3.05
C ILE A 73 -7.98 -0.43 3.37
N THR A 74 -8.47 -0.75 4.56
CA THR A 74 -8.87 -2.10 4.99
C THR A 74 -10.38 -2.21 4.85
N TYR A 75 -10.87 -3.23 4.14
CA TYR A 75 -12.29 -3.41 3.83
C TYR A 75 -12.79 -4.77 4.32
N GLN A 76 -13.75 -4.76 5.26
CA GLN A 76 -14.37 -6.00 5.75
C GLN A 76 -15.51 -6.41 4.80
N THR A 77 -15.36 -7.55 4.12
CA THR A 77 -16.33 -8.03 3.13
C THR A 77 -16.42 -9.56 3.08
N GLY A 78 -17.56 -10.07 2.61
CA GLY A 78 -17.75 -11.48 2.27
C GLY A 78 -17.40 -11.83 0.82
N TRP A 79 -16.96 -10.87 0.00
CA TRP A 79 -16.71 -11.10 -1.43
C TRP A 79 -15.40 -11.86 -1.72
N ASN A 80 -15.49 -12.81 -2.66
CA ASN A 80 -14.35 -13.61 -3.15
C ASN A 80 -13.30 -12.77 -3.88
N ARG A 81 -13.67 -11.61 -4.42
CA ARG A 81 -12.78 -10.59 -5.00
C ARG A 81 -13.40 -9.21 -4.73
N ALA A 82 -12.56 -8.21 -4.53
CA ALA A 82 -12.98 -6.83 -4.33
C ALA A 82 -12.04 -5.89 -5.08
N PHE A 83 -12.59 -4.92 -5.78
CA PHE A 83 -11.84 -3.97 -6.60
C PHE A 83 -12.13 -2.55 -6.14
N LEU A 84 -11.06 -1.80 -5.89
CA LEU A 84 -11.11 -0.38 -5.56
C LEU A 84 -11.15 0.43 -6.86
N HIS A 85 -12.32 0.98 -7.19
CA HIS A 85 -12.45 1.98 -8.25
C HIS A 85 -12.34 3.36 -7.59
N TYR A 86 -11.36 4.17 -7.99
CA TYR A 86 -10.98 5.35 -7.23
C TYR A 86 -10.42 6.50 -8.08
N ASN A 87 -10.43 7.69 -7.50
CA ASN A 87 -9.76 8.90 -7.96
C ASN A 87 -8.93 9.48 -6.81
N VAL A 88 -7.60 9.48 -6.95
CA VAL A 88 -6.66 10.01 -5.96
C VAL A 88 -6.24 11.43 -6.35
N ASP A 89 -6.27 12.36 -5.38
CA ASP A 89 -5.91 13.77 -5.52
C ASP A 89 -6.58 14.48 -6.72
N GLY A 90 -7.73 13.99 -7.20
CA GLY A 90 -8.42 14.54 -8.37
C GLY A 90 -7.78 14.21 -9.73
N ARG A 91 -6.78 13.31 -9.78
CA ARG A 91 -5.99 12.97 -10.98
C ARG A 91 -6.76 12.18 -12.04
N GLY A 92 -7.98 11.74 -11.73
CA GLY A 92 -8.85 10.95 -12.62
C GLY A 92 -9.21 9.61 -12.01
N TRP A 93 -10.34 9.05 -12.47
CA TRP A 93 -10.81 7.74 -12.01
C TRP A 93 -10.08 6.60 -12.71
N THR A 94 -9.79 5.52 -11.99
CA THR A 94 -9.30 4.26 -12.58
C THR A 94 -10.32 3.69 -13.58
N GLN A 95 -9.88 2.90 -14.57
CA GLN A 95 -10.83 2.20 -15.45
C GLN A 95 -11.55 1.10 -14.67
N VAL A 96 -12.87 0.97 -14.83
CA VAL A 96 -13.69 -0.09 -14.21
C VAL A 96 -13.14 -1.48 -14.60
N PRO A 97 -12.96 -2.42 -13.65
CA PRO A 97 -13.45 -2.43 -12.26
C PRO A 97 -12.59 -1.68 -11.23
N GLY A 98 -11.52 -1.03 -11.65
CA GLY A 98 -10.50 -0.48 -10.77
C GLY A 98 -9.43 -1.50 -10.45
N GLU A 99 -8.75 -1.33 -9.33
CA GLU A 99 -7.64 -2.20 -8.93
C GLU A 99 -8.07 -3.24 -7.89
N GLU A 100 -7.64 -4.49 -8.06
CA GLU A 100 -7.92 -5.54 -7.09
C GLU A 100 -7.30 -5.23 -5.71
N MET A 101 -8.05 -5.57 -4.67
CA MET A 101 -7.65 -5.50 -3.27
C MET A 101 -7.18 -6.87 -2.78
N GLU A 102 -5.99 -6.90 -2.21
CA GLU A 102 -5.35 -8.13 -1.71
C GLU A 102 -5.95 -8.56 -0.38
N TRP A 103 -5.74 -9.82 0.01
CA TRP A 103 -6.04 -10.26 1.37
C TRP A 103 -5.03 -9.67 2.37
N GLY A 104 -5.53 -9.10 3.45
CA GLY A 104 -4.71 -8.67 4.59
C GLY A 104 -4.04 -9.85 5.30
N ASN A 105 -2.95 -9.56 5.99
CA ASN A 105 -2.18 -10.52 6.79
C ASN A 105 -2.14 -10.08 8.27
N GLY A 106 -1.70 -10.97 9.16
CA GLY A 106 -1.65 -10.71 10.60
C GLY A 106 -3.00 -10.26 11.14
N ASP A 107 -3.02 -9.13 11.85
CA ASP A 107 -4.23 -8.53 12.45
C ASP A 107 -5.28 -8.07 11.42
N LEU A 108 -4.91 -8.00 10.13
CA LEU A 108 -5.82 -7.67 9.02
C LEU A 108 -6.37 -8.90 8.28
N ALA A 109 -6.02 -10.12 8.73
CA ALA A 109 -6.50 -11.37 8.11
C ALA A 109 -8.03 -11.42 8.00
N GLY A 110 -8.54 -11.91 6.86
CA GLY A 110 -9.97 -11.91 6.56
C GLY A 110 -10.55 -10.57 6.10
N ASN A 111 -9.73 -9.52 5.97
CA ASN A 111 -10.12 -8.26 5.33
C ASN A 111 -9.37 -8.05 4.01
N ARG A 112 -9.93 -7.22 3.14
CA ARG A 112 -9.28 -6.76 1.92
C ARG A 112 -8.45 -5.52 2.18
N VAL A 113 -7.28 -5.39 1.57
CA VAL A 113 -6.35 -4.27 1.80
C VAL A 113 -5.86 -3.70 0.48
N LYS A 114 -5.86 -2.37 0.38
CA LYS A 114 -5.21 -1.63 -0.71
C LYS A 114 -4.57 -0.36 -0.17
N THR A 115 -3.36 -0.06 -0.63
CA THR A 115 -2.69 1.22 -0.37
C THR A 115 -2.62 2.01 -1.66
N VAL A 116 -2.97 3.30 -1.59
CA VAL A 116 -2.85 4.26 -2.70
C VAL A 116 -1.98 5.43 -2.28
N SER A 117 -1.17 5.96 -3.22
CA SER A 117 -0.25 7.07 -2.98
C SER A 117 -0.90 8.42 -3.31
N GLY A 118 -1.34 9.14 -2.30
CA GLY A 118 -1.94 10.47 -2.38
C GLY A 118 -2.36 11.01 -1.01
N ARG A 119 -2.90 12.23 -0.99
CA ARG A 119 -3.42 12.90 0.22
C ARG A 119 -4.92 12.71 0.39
N ARG A 120 -5.66 12.62 -0.71
CA ARG A 120 -7.11 12.44 -0.74
C ARG A 120 -7.47 11.34 -1.74
N VAL A 121 -8.48 10.53 -1.40
CA VAL A 121 -9.08 9.57 -2.33
C VAL A 121 -10.60 9.61 -2.27
N GLU A 122 -11.22 9.66 -3.45
CA GLU A 122 -12.62 9.27 -3.63
C GLU A 122 -12.66 7.85 -4.19
N PHE A 123 -13.54 6.99 -3.69
CA PHE A 123 -13.62 5.61 -4.15
C PHE A 123 -14.99 4.96 -3.95
N VAL A 124 -15.18 3.84 -4.63
CA VAL A 124 -16.23 2.84 -4.41
C VAL A 124 -15.59 1.45 -4.56
N ILE A 125 -16.22 0.42 -3.99
CA ILE A 125 -15.70 -0.95 -4.11
C ILE A 125 -16.71 -1.79 -4.89
N ASN A 126 -16.24 -2.70 -5.76
CA ASN A 126 -17.11 -3.63 -6.48
C ASN A 126 -16.53 -5.04 -6.49
N ASN A 127 -17.36 -6.03 -6.85
CA ASN A 127 -16.96 -7.44 -6.93
C ASN A 127 -16.89 -7.99 -8.37
N THR A 128 -16.97 -7.14 -9.40
CA THR A 128 -17.17 -7.52 -10.83
C THR A 128 -18.44 -8.34 -11.17
N GLU A 129 -19.21 -8.77 -10.18
CA GLU A 129 -20.40 -9.64 -10.31
C GLU A 129 -21.70 -8.82 -10.11
N GLY A 130 -21.67 -7.53 -10.47
CA GLY A 130 -22.79 -6.59 -10.33
C GLY A 130 -22.95 -5.96 -8.95
N GLY A 131 -22.21 -6.40 -7.93
CA GLY A 131 -22.20 -5.81 -6.59
C GLY A 131 -21.32 -4.57 -6.52
N TRP A 132 -21.89 -3.47 -6.00
CA TRP A 132 -21.20 -2.23 -5.69
C TRP A 132 -21.45 -1.85 -4.23
N ASP A 133 -20.39 -1.44 -3.54
CA ASP A 133 -20.40 -0.87 -2.21
C ASP A 133 -20.12 0.63 -2.34
N THR A 134 -21.13 1.43 -2.00
CA THR A 134 -21.17 2.89 -2.05
C THR A 134 -21.70 3.40 -0.70
N PRO A 135 -21.40 4.65 -0.30
CA PRO A 135 -21.93 5.22 0.93
C PRO A 135 -23.45 5.12 1.03
N ASP A 136 -23.96 5.19 2.27
CA ASP A 136 -25.39 5.32 2.52
C ASP A 136 -25.96 6.55 1.79
N PRO A 137 -27.02 6.41 0.95
CA PRO A 137 -27.58 7.50 0.17
C PRO A 137 -28.03 8.72 1.00
N SER A 138 -28.36 8.54 2.28
CA SER A 138 -28.73 9.64 3.19
C SER A 138 -27.58 10.60 3.50
N THR A 139 -26.33 10.18 3.26
CA THR A 139 -25.14 11.04 3.39
C THR A 139 -25.02 12.07 2.26
N GLY A 140 -25.80 11.91 1.17
CA GLY A 140 -25.72 12.76 -0.03
C GLY A 140 -24.49 12.50 -0.91
N SER A 141 -23.47 11.79 -0.43
CA SER A 141 -22.31 11.40 -1.23
C SER A 141 -22.60 10.15 -2.07
N LYS A 142 -22.05 10.11 -3.29
CA LYS A 142 -22.05 8.93 -4.16
C LYS A 142 -20.80 8.04 -3.96
N ASN A 143 -19.74 8.61 -3.39
CA ASN A 143 -18.42 7.99 -3.25
C ASN A 143 -17.97 8.04 -1.79
N TYR A 144 -17.23 7.02 -1.36
CA TYR A 144 -16.45 7.12 -0.14
C TYR A 144 -15.35 8.16 -0.32
N VAL A 145 -15.07 8.95 0.72
CA VAL A 145 -14.05 10.01 0.69
C VAL A 145 -13.14 9.85 1.91
N ILE A 146 -11.84 9.93 1.68
CA ILE A 146 -10.82 10.06 2.72
C ILE A 146 -9.94 11.24 2.33
N ASP A 147 -9.91 12.27 3.18
CA ASP A 147 -9.24 13.56 2.90
C ASP A 147 -7.85 13.72 3.55
N ALA A 148 -7.33 12.66 4.18
CA ALA A 148 -6.00 12.66 4.81
C ALA A 148 -5.24 11.33 4.60
N PRO A 149 -3.89 11.35 4.57
CA PRO A 149 -3.06 10.15 4.66
C PRO A 149 -3.31 9.38 5.96
N GLY A 150 -3.22 8.05 5.91
CA GLY A 150 -3.40 7.20 7.09
C GLY A 150 -3.89 5.79 6.79
N ARG A 151 -4.30 5.09 7.85
CA ARG A 151 -4.89 3.74 7.78
C ARG A 151 -6.37 3.82 8.15
N TYR A 152 -7.22 3.21 7.34
CA TYR A 152 -8.68 3.32 7.47
C TYR A 152 -9.34 1.95 7.38
N HIS A 153 -10.40 1.76 8.15
CA HIS A 153 -11.30 0.61 8.05
C HIS A 153 -12.62 1.04 7.41
N LEU A 154 -13.02 0.39 6.32
CA LEU A 154 -14.36 0.47 5.75
C LEU A 154 -15.14 -0.79 6.14
N LYS A 155 -16.26 -0.60 6.83
CA LYS A 155 -17.17 -1.66 7.25
C LYS A 155 -18.59 -1.13 7.31
N SER A 156 -19.54 -1.86 6.71
CA SER A 156 -20.98 -1.55 6.78
C SER A 156 -21.30 -0.09 6.43
N GLY A 157 -20.76 0.42 5.32
CA GLY A 157 -21.00 1.80 4.88
C GLY A 157 -20.19 2.88 5.60
N ARG A 158 -19.36 2.54 6.60
CA ARG A 158 -18.67 3.52 7.46
C ARG A 158 -17.15 3.40 7.40
N ILE A 159 -16.50 4.55 7.26
CA ILE A 159 -15.05 4.72 7.34
C ILE A 159 -14.66 5.08 8.79
N VAL A 160 -13.62 4.43 9.32
CA VAL A 160 -13.00 4.73 10.62
C VAL A 160 -11.48 4.80 10.45
N GLN A 161 -10.84 5.86 10.96
CA GLN A 161 -9.39 6.01 10.93
C GLN A 161 -8.73 5.28 12.11
N PHE A 162 -7.56 4.69 11.88
CA PHE A 162 -6.63 4.26 12.94
C PHE A 162 -5.51 5.29 13.10
N ALA A 163 -5.08 5.48 14.35
CA ALA A 163 -3.85 6.19 14.70
C ALA A 163 -2.63 5.26 14.58
#